data_AF-A0A3E0Q3P7-F1
#
_entry.id   AF-A0A3E0Q3P7-F1
#
_cell.length_a   1.000
_cell.length_b   1.000
_cell.length_c   1.000
_cell.angle_alpha   90.00
_cell.angle_beta   90.00
_cell.angle_gamma   90.00
#
_symmetry.space_group_name_H-M   'P 1'
#
loop_
_entity.id
_entity.type
_entity.pdbx_description
1 polymer ?
#
loop_
_entity_poly.entity_id
_entity_poly.type
_entity_poly.pdbx_seq_one_letter_code
_entity_poly.pdbx_strand_id
1 'polypeptide(L)'
;MLGFETVESGVSEAARTLNDFRKDIDVLNHESVTFSNLSLDDQLIDAYREASQPDWDGQGSTAVSPATLQLAKKFVESLPRKYQTPEIAPEPDGHVNLEWYNGKRRLLSVSVNPDGRLHWAALIGGEDPRGSCVFFGEAPKTLLHLLRRVCRG
;
A
#
# COMPACT_ATOMS: atom_id res chain seq x y z
N MET A 1 22.50 -57.13 24.60
CA MET A 1 22.21 -55.70 24.41
C MET A 1 21.87 -55.52 22.93
N LEU A 2 20.59 -55.63 22.60
CA LEU A 2 20.07 -55.71 21.23
C LEU A 2 19.62 -54.31 20.79
N GLY A 3 20.16 -53.79 19.69
CA GLY A 3 19.69 -52.56 19.05
C GLY A 3 18.73 -52.90 17.91
N PHE A 4 17.47 -52.48 18.04
CA PHE A 4 16.43 -52.64 17.02
C PHE A 4 16.41 -51.45 16.05
N GLU A 5 16.27 -51.82 14.78
CA GLU A 5 15.54 -51.23 13.64
C GLU A 5 15.24 -49.72 13.50
N THR A 6 15.41 -49.33 12.24
CA THR A 6 15.08 -48.10 11.54
C THR A 6 13.58 -47.89 11.26
N VAL A 7 13.22 -46.60 11.10
CA VAL A 7 12.09 -45.99 10.36
C VAL A 7 10.72 -45.95 11.06
N GLU A 8 10.30 -44.73 11.44
CA GLU A 8 9.08 -44.05 10.95
C GLU A 8 8.99 -42.65 11.59
N SER A 9 9.59 -41.64 10.96
CA SER A 9 9.15 -40.27 11.21
C SER A 9 8.02 -40.00 10.22
N GLY A 10 6.79 -40.12 10.72
CA GLY A 10 5.56 -39.82 9.99
C GLY A 10 5.65 -38.48 9.28
N VAL A 11 5.76 -38.56 7.95
CA VAL A 11 5.53 -37.45 7.03
C VAL A 11 4.03 -37.21 7.08
N SER A 12 3.57 -36.15 7.74
CA SER A 12 2.19 -35.71 7.59
C SER A 12 2.10 -34.73 6.41
N GLU A 13 1.13 -35.00 5.55
CA GLU A 13 0.91 -34.54 4.18
C GLU A 13 0.64 -33.02 4.02
N ALA A 14 0.98 -32.21 5.02
CA ALA A 14 0.81 -30.74 5.00
C ALA A 14 2.06 -29.97 4.57
N ALA A 15 3.22 -30.63 4.48
CA ALA A 15 4.51 -29.99 4.13
C ALA A 15 4.93 -30.23 2.66
N ARG A 16 3.97 -30.46 1.76
CA ARG A 16 4.20 -30.54 0.31
C ARG A 16 3.24 -29.63 -0.44
N THR A 17 3.43 -28.32 -0.33
CA THR A 17 3.01 -27.42 -1.41
C THR A 17 3.89 -26.18 -1.39
N LEU A 18 4.42 -25.83 -2.57
CA LEU A 18 5.10 -24.57 -2.91
C LEU A 18 6.61 -24.51 -2.66
N ASN A 19 7.33 -25.43 -3.30
CA ASN A 19 8.67 -25.14 -3.79
C ASN A 19 8.54 -24.57 -5.21
N ASP A 20 8.97 -23.31 -5.40
CA ASP A 20 9.38 -22.65 -6.67
C ASP A 20 8.97 -21.17 -6.84
N PHE A 21 8.74 -20.41 -5.77
CA PHE A 21 8.66 -18.96 -5.92
C PHE A 21 9.68 -18.21 -5.07
N ARG A 22 10.50 -17.43 -5.81
CA ARG A 22 11.09 -16.15 -5.39
C ARG A 22 12.53 -16.20 -4.89
N LYS A 23 13.43 -16.59 -5.79
CA LYS A 23 14.87 -16.27 -5.69
C LYS A 23 15.22 -14.79 -5.92
N ASP A 24 14.23 -13.90 -6.04
CA ASP A 24 14.42 -12.44 -6.11
C ASP A 24 13.76 -11.73 -4.90
N ILE A 25 13.84 -12.35 -3.72
CA ILE A 25 13.65 -11.70 -2.42
C ILE A 25 14.98 -11.00 -2.09
N ASP A 26 15.18 -9.77 -2.55
CA ASP A 26 16.34 -8.98 -2.09
C ASP A 26 16.05 -7.48 -1.90
N VAL A 27 14.77 -7.09 -1.95
CA VAL A 27 14.32 -5.79 -1.41
C VAL A 27 13.05 -6.03 -0.61
N LEU A 28 13.26 -6.71 0.52
CA LEU A 28 12.29 -7.03 1.56
C LEU A 28 11.53 -5.79 2.09
N ASN A 29 10.30 -6.03 2.55
CA ASN A 29 9.47 -5.19 3.43
C ASN A 29 8.66 -4.03 2.83
N HIS A 30 7.67 -4.35 1.99
CA HIS A 30 6.34 -3.79 2.22
C HIS A 30 5.43 -4.96 2.60
N GLU A 31 4.94 -4.92 3.83
CA GLU A 31 4.18 -6.00 4.43
C GLU A 31 2.83 -6.15 3.72
N SER A 32 2.72 -7.26 2.99
CA SER A 32 1.49 -7.99 2.65
C SER A 32 0.18 -7.21 2.56
N VAL A 33 -0.04 -6.45 1.49
CA VAL A 33 -1.42 -6.20 1.04
C VAL A 33 -1.81 -7.32 0.07
N THR A 34 -2.53 -8.29 0.63
CA THR A 34 -3.20 -9.39 -0.07
C THR A 34 -3.72 -8.92 -1.43
N PHE A 35 -3.37 -9.63 -2.51
CA PHE A 35 -4.03 -9.57 -3.82
C PHE A 35 -5.53 -9.86 -3.62
N SER A 36 -6.27 -8.83 -3.25
CA SER A 36 -7.64 -8.93 -2.80
C SER A 36 -8.50 -8.32 -3.90
N ASN A 37 -9.55 -9.04 -4.32
CA ASN A 37 -10.57 -8.53 -5.26
C ASN A 37 -11.45 -7.44 -4.59
N LEU A 38 -10.93 -6.75 -3.59
CA LEU A 38 -11.61 -5.75 -2.79
C LEU A 38 -11.72 -4.45 -3.58
N SER A 39 -12.84 -3.76 -3.38
CA SER A 39 -12.99 -2.42 -3.92
C SER A 39 -11.98 -1.46 -3.26
N LEU A 40 -11.71 -0.34 -3.91
CA LEU A 40 -10.88 0.70 -3.29
C LEU A 40 -11.47 1.23 -1.97
N ASP A 41 -12.79 1.20 -1.84
CA ASP A 41 -13.45 1.61 -0.60
C ASP A 41 -13.17 0.63 0.53
N ASP A 42 -13.21 -0.67 0.23
CA ASP A 42 -12.89 -1.73 1.19
C ASP A 42 -11.42 -1.66 1.63
N GLN A 43 -10.49 -1.45 0.69
CA GLN A 43 -9.06 -1.30 1.01
C GLN A 43 -8.80 -0.09 1.92
N LEU A 44 -9.46 1.05 1.65
CA LEU A 44 -9.40 2.22 2.54
C LEU A 44 -9.99 1.93 3.93
N ILE A 45 -11.10 1.20 4.00
CA ILE A 45 -11.71 0.80 5.27
C ILE A 45 -10.80 -0.13 6.05
N ASP A 46 -10.13 -1.08 5.39
CA ASP A 46 -9.24 -2.03 6.05
C ASP A 46 -7.99 -1.33 6.59
N ALA A 47 -7.36 -0.45 5.80
CA ALA A 47 -6.26 0.40 6.27
C ALA A 47 -6.67 1.25 7.49
N TYR A 48 -7.89 1.80 7.49
CA TYR A 48 -8.41 2.51 8.66
C TYR A 48 -8.62 1.59 9.85
N ARG A 49 -9.20 0.40 9.67
CA ARG A 49 -9.46 -0.54 10.78
C ARG A 49 -8.16 -0.94 11.48
N GLU A 50 -7.14 -1.27 10.69
CA GLU A 50 -5.79 -1.59 11.15
C GLU A 50 -5.21 -0.47 11.99
N ALA A 51 -5.27 0.77 11.50
CA ALA A 51 -4.64 1.92 12.13
C ALA A 51 -5.61 2.81 12.93
N SER A 52 -6.77 2.29 13.35
CA SER A 52 -7.81 3.10 14.04
C SER A 52 -7.51 3.40 15.50
N GLN A 53 -6.51 2.73 16.08
CA GLN A 53 -6.06 2.94 17.45
C GLN A 53 -4.62 3.47 17.44
N PRO A 54 -4.22 4.30 18.42
CA PRO A 54 -2.82 4.68 18.58
C PRO A 54 -1.94 3.45 18.82
N ASP A 55 -0.66 3.58 18.49
CA ASP A 55 0.36 2.53 18.68
C ASP A 55 0.01 1.21 17.96
N TRP A 56 -0.70 1.30 16.83
CA TRP A 56 -1.14 0.13 16.05
C TRP A 56 0.00 -0.69 15.46
N ASP A 57 1.18 -0.09 15.31
CA ASP A 57 2.43 -0.73 14.88
C ASP A 57 3.38 -1.09 16.04
N GLY A 58 3.00 -0.77 17.29
CA GLY A 58 3.85 -0.93 18.47
C GLY A 58 5.07 0.00 18.52
N GLN A 59 5.10 1.07 17.70
CA GLN A 59 6.19 2.05 17.62
C GLN A 59 5.71 3.49 17.89
N GLY A 60 4.60 3.65 18.60
CA GLY A 60 4.05 4.95 18.99
C GLY A 60 3.27 5.65 17.88
N SER A 61 2.76 4.90 16.90
CA SER A 61 1.98 5.46 15.80
C SER A 61 0.75 6.25 16.25
N THR A 62 0.41 7.26 15.45
CA THR A 62 -0.83 8.02 15.56
C THR A 62 -1.96 7.27 14.86
N ALA A 63 -3.15 7.27 15.47
CA ALA A 63 -4.34 6.68 14.86
C ALA A 63 -4.75 7.43 13.58
N VAL A 64 -5.08 6.69 12.53
CA VAL A 64 -5.75 7.24 11.35
C VAL A 64 -7.15 7.69 11.78
N SER A 65 -7.42 8.98 11.62
CA SER A 65 -8.71 9.54 12.02
C SER A 65 -9.82 9.20 11.03
N PRO A 66 -11.11 9.18 11.46
CA PRO A 66 -12.22 9.09 10.52
C PRO A 66 -12.22 10.20 9.47
N ALA A 67 -11.71 11.39 9.81
CA ALA A 67 -11.59 12.50 8.87
C ALA A 67 -10.57 12.20 7.76
N THR A 68 -9.41 11.62 8.11
CA THR A 68 -8.39 11.16 7.15
C THR A 68 -8.98 10.13 6.19
N LEU A 69 -9.70 9.14 6.70
CA LEU A 69 -10.39 8.13 5.86
C LEU A 69 -11.37 8.80 4.88
N GLN A 70 -12.20 9.73 5.35
CA GLN A 70 -13.16 10.42 4.49
C GLN A 70 -12.48 11.28 3.41
N LEU A 71 -11.36 11.92 3.72
CA LEU A 71 -10.56 12.68 2.76
C LEU A 71 -9.94 11.75 1.71
N ALA A 72 -9.40 10.60 2.12
CA ALA A 72 -8.82 9.62 1.22
C ALA A 72 -9.88 9.03 0.27
N LYS A 73 -11.08 8.69 0.77
CA LYS A 73 -12.23 8.26 -0.04
C LYS A 73 -12.59 9.29 -1.11
N LYS A 74 -12.79 10.54 -0.70
CA LYS A 74 -13.09 11.65 -1.62
C LYS A 74 -11.99 11.85 -2.67
N PHE A 75 -10.73 11.73 -2.26
CA PHE A 75 -9.61 11.83 -3.18
C PHE A 75 -9.67 10.73 -4.24
N VAL A 76 -9.81 9.46 -3.85
CA VAL A 76 -9.93 8.33 -4.77
C VAL A 76 -11.14 8.48 -5.71
N GLU A 77 -12.30 8.88 -5.18
CA GLU A 77 -13.51 9.11 -5.98
C GLU A 77 -13.34 10.22 -7.02
N SER A 78 -12.49 11.21 -6.74
CA SER A 78 -12.18 12.30 -7.67
C SER A 78 -11.21 11.89 -8.80
N LEU A 79 -10.58 10.72 -8.71
CA LEU A 79 -9.63 10.23 -9.71
C LEU A 79 -10.36 9.58 -10.91
N PRO A 80 -9.82 9.73 -12.14
CA PRO A 80 -10.34 9.00 -13.29
C PRO A 80 -10.18 7.48 -13.15
N ARG A 81 -11.27 6.72 -13.30
CA ARG A 81 -11.33 5.24 -13.19
C ARG A 81 -10.47 4.45 -14.19
N LYS A 82 -9.82 5.12 -15.14
CA LYS A 82 -8.99 4.50 -16.19
C LYS A 82 -7.56 4.18 -15.73
N TYR A 83 -7.16 4.67 -14.57
CA TYR A 83 -5.82 4.44 -14.02
C TYR A 83 -5.81 3.17 -13.17
N GLN A 84 -4.64 2.59 -13.00
CA GLN A 84 -4.43 1.45 -12.11
C GLN A 84 -4.87 1.81 -10.69
N THR A 85 -5.42 0.82 -9.98
CA THR A 85 -5.72 0.90 -8.56
C THR A 85 -4.43 1.13 -7.76
N PRO A 86 -4.35 2.15 -6.89
CA PRO A 86 -3.21 2.30 -6.00
C PRO A 86 -3.15 1.17 -4.96
N GLU A 87 -1.95 0.90 -4.47
CA GLU A 87 -1.75 0.27 -3.16
C GLU A 87 -2.05 1.29 -2.06
N ILE A 88 -2.73 0.87 -1.00
CA ILE A 88 -3.17 1.73 0.10
C ILE A 88 -2.54 1.22 1.39
N ALA A 89 -1.95 2.14 2.17
CA ALA A 89 -1.41 1.83 3.49
C ALA A 89 -1.63 3.00 4.47
N PRO A 90 -1.88 2.74 5.76
CA PRO A 90 -1.80 3.77 6.79
C PRO A 90 -0.35 4.19 7.02
N GLU A 91 -0.13 5.45 7.40
CA GLU A 91 1.19 5.96 7.81
C GLU A 91 1.24 6.18 9.34
N PRO A 92 2.42 6.07 9.98
CA PRO A 92 2.58 6.24 11.42
C PRO A 92 2.14 7.59 12.00
N ASP A 93 2.00 8.62 11.17
CA ASP A 93 1.54 9.96 11.54
C ASP A 93 0.02 10.14 11.41
N GLY A 94 -0.73 9.07 11.16
CA GLY A 94 -2.17 9.08 11.02
C GLY A 94 -2.66 9.53 9.64
N HIS A 95 -1.74 9.58 8.66
CA HIS A 95 -2.07 9.78 7.25
C HIS A 95 -2.45 8.45 6.57
N VAL A 96 -2.93 8.55 5.33
CA VAL A 96 -3.13 7.39 4.44
C VAL A 96 -2.35 7.62 3.16
N ASN A 97 -1.48 6.69 2.81
CA ASN A 97 -0.69 6.70 1.58
C ASN A 97 -1.42 5.93 0.46
N LEU A 98 -1.33 6.47 -0.75
CA LEU A 98 -1.78 5.84 -1.99
C LEU A 98 -0.61 5.77 -2.97
N GLU A 99 -0.27 4.56 -3.41
CA GLU A 99 0.90 4.34 -4.26
C GLU A 99 0.54 3.70 -5.60
N TRP A 100 1.00 4.33 -6.68
CA TRP A 100 0.91 3.81 -8.03
C TRP A 100 2.31 3.41 -8.50
N TYR A 101 2.56 2.11 -8.57
CA TYR A 101 3.80 1.56 -9.11
C TYR A 101 3.57 0.95 -10.50
N ASN A 102 4.41 1.31 -11.47
CA ASN A 102 4.36 0.79 -12.84
C ASN A 102 5.77 0.46 -13.36
N GLY A 103 6.48 -0.40 -12.63
CA GLY A 103 7.80 -0.90 -13.02
C GLY A 103 8.96 0.05 -12.66
N LYS A 104 10.14 -0.25 -13.24
CA LYS A 104 11.39 0.43 -12.84
C LYS A 104 11.28 1.94 -13.03
N ARG A 105 11.51 2.67 -11.93
CA ARG A 105 11.54 4.15 -11.88
C ARG A 105 10.23 4.81 -12.32
N ARG A 106 9.09 4.19 -12.03
CA ARG A 106 7.75 4.74 -12.24
C ARG A 106 6.90 4.49 -10.99
N LEU A 107 6.91 5.46 -10.09
CA LEU A 107 6.18 5.45 -8.84
C LEU A 107 5.52 6.82 -8.64
N LEU A 108 4.31 6.85 -8.11
CA LEU A 108 3.71 8.03 -7.49
C LEU A 108 3.19 7.61 -6.13
N SER A 109 3.64 8.30 -5.08
CA SER A 109 3.08 8.21 -3.73
C SER A 109 2.33 9.49 -3.44
N VAL A 110 1.13 9.37 -2.88
CA VAL A 110 0.30 10.47 -2.41
C VAL A 110 -0.16 10.16 -0.98
N SER A 111 0.30 10.96 -0.03
CA SER A 111 -0.12 10.90 1.37
C SER A 111 -1.24 11.91 1.62
N VAL A 112 -2.34 11.43 2.21
CA VAL A 112 -3.51 12.22 2.61
C VAL A 112 -3.43 12.47 4.11
N ASN A 113 -3.25 13.73 4.49
CA ASN A 113 -3.13 14.08 5.89
C ASN A 113 -4.49 14.41 6.55
N PRO A 114 -4.56 14.41 7.91
CA PRO A 114 -5.78 14.75 8.64
C PRO A 114 -6.31 16.18 8.40
N ASP A 115 -5.42 17.13 8.07
CA ASP A 115 -5.76 18.54 7.84
C ASP A 115 -6.30 18.83 6.43
N GLY A 116 -6.49 17.81 5.60
CA GLY A 116 -6.99 17.97 4.23
C GLY A 116 -5.96 18.47 3.23
N ARG A 117 -4.67 18.27 3.48
CA ARG A 117 -3.57 18.43 2.53
C ARG A 117 -3.17 17.10 1.92
N LEU A 118 -2.77 17.17 0.66
CA LEU A 118 -2.12 16.09 -0.07
C LEU A 118 -0.64 16.40 -0.16
N HIS A 119 0.20 15.42 0.15
CA HIS A 119 1.64 15.44 -0.08
C HIS A 119 1.96 14.39 -1.13
N TRP A 120 2.87 14.67 -2.06
CA TRP A 120 3.24 13.68 -3.05
C TRP A 120 4.72 13.73 -3.41
N ALA A 121 5.19 12.56 -3.85
CA ALA A 121 6.45 12.39 -4.53
C ALA A 121 6.23 11.42 -5.69
N ALA A 122 6.79 11.72 -6.86
CA ALA A 122 6.83 10.79 -7.96
C ALA A 122 8.28 10.49 -8.34
N LEU A 123 8.50 9.31 -8.90
CA LEU A 123 9.72 8.92 -9.58
C LEU A 123 9.32 8.52 -11.00
N ILE A 124 9.81 9.23 -12.02
CA ILE A 124 9.46 9.00 -13.43
C ILE A 124 10.73 9.08 -14.27
N GLY A 125 11.34 7.93 -14.56
CA GLY A 125 12.65 7.91 -15.21
C GLY A 125 13.66 8.66 -14.34
N GLY A 126 14.34 9.68 -14.87
CA GLY A 126 15.28 10.52 -14.13
C GLY A 126 14.65 11.61 -13.24
N GLU A 127 13.34 11.83 -13.33
CA GLU A 127 12.64 12.92 -12.65
C GLU A 127 12.05 12.49 -11.31
N ASP A 128 12.10 13.38 -10.32
CA ASP A 128 11.58 13.14 -8.98
C ASP A 128 10.68 14.29 -8.44
N PRO A 129 9.61 14.70 -9.15
CA PRO A 129 8.81 15.85 -8.73
C PRO A 129 8.09 15.57 -7.40
N ARG A 130 8.16 16.56 -6.50
CA ARG A 130 7.53 16.54 -5.16
C ARG A 130 6.66 17.77 -4.96
N GLY A 131 5.67 17.69 -4.09
CA GLY A 131 4.87 18.85 -3.75
C GLY A 131 3.80 18.58 -2.71
N SER A 132 3.03 19.62 -2.40
CA SER A 132 1.84 19.53 -1.56
C SER A 132 0.80 20.57 -1.96
N CYS A 133 -0.46 20.31 -1.63
CA CYS A 133 -1.55 21.27 -1.78
C CYS A 133 -2.70 20.95 -0.83
N VAL A 134 -3.57 21.93 -0.58
CA VAL A 134 -4.86 21.69 0.09
C VAL A 134 -5.81 20.98 -0.87
N PHE A 135 -6.51 19.97 -0.38
CA PHE A 135 -7.52 19.22 -1.12
C PHE A 135 -8.90 19.85 -0.96
N PHE A 136 -9.48 20.26 -2.07
CA PHE A 136 -10.81 20.89 -2.10
C PHE A 136 -11.91 19.95 -2.64
N GLY A 137 -11.66 18.63 -2.64
CA GLY A 137 -12.61 17.62 -3.13
C GLY A 137 -12.44 17.25 -4.61
N GLU A 138 -11.62 17.99 -5.36
CA GLU A 138 -11.27 17.67 -6.75
C GLU A 138 -9.79 17.29 -6.87
N ALA A 139 -9.50 16.29 -7.70
CA ALA A 139 -8.14 15.85 -7.97
C ALA A 139 -7.28 17.00 -8.54
N PRO A 140 -6.17 17.37 -7.87
CA PRO A 140 -5.27 18.41 -8.38
C PRO A 140 -4.76 18.06 -9.78
N LYS A 141 -4.76 19.04 -10.69
CA LYS A 141 -4.28 18.86 -12.08
C LYS A 141 -2.85 18.31 -12.13
N THR A 142 -2.00 18.70 -11.18
CA THR A 142 -0.64 18.18 -11.03
C THR A 142 -0.64 16.67 -10.76
N LEU A 143 -1.47 16.17 -9.85
CA LEU A 143 -1.57 14.75 -9.55
C LEU A 143 -2.14 13.96 -10.75
N LEU A 144 -3.14 14.49 -11.45
CA LEU A 144 -3.65 13.86 -12.68
C LEU A 144 -2.60 13.78 -13.78
N HIS A 145 -1.75 14.81 -13.90
CA HIS A 145 -0.62 14.81 -14.81
C HIS A 145 0.42 13.74 -14.45
N LEU A 146 0.78 13.64 -13.16
CA LEU A 146 1.73 12.63 -12.66
C LEU A 146 1.20 11.21 -12.81
N LEU A 147 -0.06 10.95 -12.43
CA LEU A 147 -0.74 9.66 -12.63
C LEU A 147 -0.71 9.22 -14.09
N ARG A 148 -1.02 10.15 -15.02
CA ARG A 148 -0.94 9.85 -16.45
C ARG A 148 0.47 9.42 -16.86
N ARG A 149 1.50 10.09 -16.36
CA ARG A 149 2.90 9.80 -16.72
C ARG A 149 3.40 8.49 -16.11
N VAL A 150 2.95 8.14 -14.90
CA VAL A 150 3.29 6.87 -14.26
C VAL A 150 2.57 5.70 -14.93
N CYS A 151 1.24 5.78 -15.13
CA CYS A 151 0.43 4.66 -15.63
C CYS A 151 0.44 4.45 -17.15
N ARG A 152 0.85 5.41 -17.97
CA ARG A 152 0.97 5.26 -19.44
C ARG A 152 2.41 5.10 -19.91
N GLY A 153 3.24 4.51 -19.05
CA GLY A 153 4.63 4.20 -19.36
C GLY A 153 4.81 3.21 -20.49
#